data_AF-A0A1B8YH08-F1
#
_entry.id   AF-A0A1B8YH08-F1
#
_cell.length_a   1.000
_cell.length_b   1.000
_cell.length_c   1.000
_cell.angle_alpha   90.00
_cell.angle_beta   90.00
_cell.angle_gamma   90.00
#
_symmetry.space_group_name_H-M   'P 1'
#
loop_
_entity.id
_entity.type
_entity.pdbx_description
1 polymer ?
#
loop_
_entity_poly.entity_id
_entity_poly.type
_entity_poly.pdbx_seq_one_letter_code
_entity_poly.pdbx_strand_id
1 'polypeptide(L)'
;MFKNDVCKKIRESRENKTSDETLLDALHLDIPDSQAVMSAYQNKTPKLSDFSAKTQLILNSSRQFGQQRSATKQRNFSVPGLKENGAPGGSFIYSKKSLDNFAAHAGYVHNDNYDDEFVNFKDNDRNLAEGKLFPGIKLFKHHKELIKKNGQGQTEIQPTDEPIAYIITDSKSFISGIKDMYEKAGSPLHPITEALIKEHMINNAGVLPTMAGIAGMHAEVQALNHLLTSNDKKQEKAIGSRKIGEYMRDMLESSIFTHRLTTRQAGDDFAACHNCSGILSAPVNVVTGKVESAGSNFSSTISKNYETKESPV
;
A
#
# COMPACT_ATOMS: atom_id res chain seq x y z
N MET A 1 -10.58 10.74 -41.71
CA MET A 1 -12.02 10.44 -41.47
C MET A 1 -12.21 8.94 -41.59
N PHE A 2 -11.93 8.21 -40.50
CA PHE A 2 -12.25 6.78 -40.32
C PHE A 2 -12.48 6.59 -38.82
N LYS A 3 -13.73 6.80 -38.40
CA LYS A 3 -14.22 6.49 -37.05
C LYS A 3 -15.46 5.64 -37.23
N ASN A 4 -15.63 4.67 -36.33
CA ASN A 4 -16.89 3.97 -36.01
C ASN A 4 -17.31 2.76 -36.86
N ASP A 5 -16.45 1.75 -37.01
CA ASP A 5 -16.94 0.42 -37.46
C ASP A 5 -16.56 -0.76 -36.55
N VAL A 6 -15.73 -0.53 -35.52
CA VAL A 6 -15.37 -1.57 -34.54
C VAL A 6 -16.42 -1.70 -33.43
N CYS A 7 -16.98 -0.58 -32.95
CA CYS A 7 -17.99 -0.57 -31.90
C CYS A 7 -19.32 -1.22 -32.32
N LYS A 8 -19.66 -1.19 -33.62
CA LYS A 8 -20.89 -1.81 -34.14
C LYS A 8 -20.76 -3.34 -34.21
N LYS A 9 -19.62 -3.84 -34.68
CA LYS A 9 -19.34 -5.29 -34.79
C LYS A 9 -19.27 -6.01 -33.44
N ILE A 10 -18.89 -5.32 -32.37
CA ILE A 10 -18.87 -5.89 -31.00
C ILE A 10 -20.29 -5.96 -30.40
N ARG A 11 -21.21 -5.07 -30.80
CA ARG A 11 -22.60 -5.12 -30.33
C ARG A 11 -23.37 -6.32 -30.91
N GLU A 12 -23.03 -6.73 -32.13
CA GLU A 12 -23.66 -7.85 -32.84
C GLU A 12 -23.15 -9.23 -32.39
N SER A 13 -22.03 -9.32 -31.65
CA SER A 13 -21.51 -10.60 -31.14
C SER A 13 -22.02 -10.99 -29.74
N ARG A 14 -22.95 -10.21 -29.16
CA ARG A 14 -23.45 -10.35 -27.78
C ARG A 14 -24.45 -11.51 -27.56
N GLU A 15 -24.80 -12.27 -28.59
CA GLU A 15 -25.86 -13.29 -28.46
C GLU A 15 -25.41 -14.61 -27.79
N ASN A 16 -24.15 -14.80 -27.41
CA ASN A 16 -23.67 -16.10 -26.89
C ASN A 16 -22.75 -16.05 -25.65
N LYS A 17 -22.91 -15.10 -24.72
CA LYS A 17 -22.15 -15.10 -23.46
C LYS A 17 -23.05 -15.08 -22.22
N THR A 18 -22.64 -15.82 -21.21
CA THR A 18 -23.32 -15.96 -19.91
C THR A 18 -23.42 -14.61 -19.19
N SER A 19 -24.48 -14.45 -18.38
CA SER A 19 -24.91 -13.17 -17.80
C SER A 19 -23.94 -12.56 -16.77
N ASP A 20 -22.97 -13.32 -16.29
CA ASP A 20 -22.04 -12.89 -15.23
C ASP A 20 -20.76 -12.21 -15.76
N GLU A 21 -20.26 -12.65 -16.92
CA GLU A 21 -19.12 -12.00 -17.60
C GLU A 21 -19.53 -10.65 -18.19
N THR A 22 -20.77 -10.54 -18.66
CA THR A 22 -21.31 -9.33 -19.29
C THR A 22 -21.48 -8.16 -18.31
N LEU A 23 -21.64 -8.42 -17.00
CA LEU A 23 -21.83 -7.37 -15.99
C LEU A 23 -20.50 -6.68 -15.64
N LEU A 24 -19.42 -7.45 -15.44
CA LEU A 24 -18.08 -6.92 -15.14
C LEU A 24 -17.50 -6.16 -16.33
N ASP A 25 -17.68 -6.69 -17.54
CA ASP A 25 -17.29 -6.04 -18.79
C ASP A 25 -18.10 -4.75 -19.02
N ALA A 26 -19.39 -4.72 -18.68
CA ALA A 26 -20.23 -3.53 -18.80
C ALA A 26 -19.82 -2.42 -17.82
N LEU A 27 -19.40 -2.77 -16.59
CA LEU A 27 -18.92 -1.81 -15.60
C LEU A 27 -17.56 -1.17 -15.96
N HIS A 28 -16.81 -1.76 -16.90
CA HIS A 28 -15.51 -1.24 -17.38
C HIS A 28 -15.61 -0.36 -18.63
N LEU A 29 -16.75 -0.38 -19.36
CA LEU A 29 -16.86 0.23 -20.70
C LEU A 29 -17.56 1.60 -20.74
N ASP A 30 -18.33 1.97 -19.71
CA ASP A 30 -18.85 3.31 -19.49
C ASP A 30 -18.33 3.81 -18.13
N ILE A 31 -18.06 5.12 -17.97
CA ILE A 31 -17.37 5.77 -16.83
C ILE A 31 -17.54 4.96 -15.54
N PRO A 32 -16.49 4.27 -15.05
CA PRO A 32 -16.67 3.20 -14.09
C PRO A 32 -17.18 3.76 -12.77
N ASP A 33 -18.35 3.28 -12.35
CA ASP A 33 -18.79 3.39 -10.96
C ASP A 33 -17.82 2.55 -10.12
N SER A 34 -16.74 3.19 -9.68
CA SER A 34 -15.65 2.56 -8.93
C SER A 34 -16.16 1.86 -7.67
N GLN A 35 -17.20 2.40 -7.03
CA GLN A 35 -17.80 1.81 -5.84
C GLN A 35 -18.59 0.55 -6.17
N ALA A 36 -19.38 0.55 -7.25
CA ALA A 36 -20.08 -0.63 -7.73
C ALA A 36 -19.10 -1.72 -8.20
N VAL A 37 -18.02 -1.35 -8.91
CA VAL A 37 -16.96 -2.26 -9.34
C VAL A 37 -16.26 -2.89 -8.13
N MET A 38 -15.84 -2.08 -7.16
CA MET A 38 -15.22 -2.57 -5.93
C MET A 38 -16.15 -3.52 -5.17
N SER A 39 -17.42 -3.14 -5.01
CA SER A 39 -18.43 -3.97 -4.33
C SER A 39 -18.64 -5.31 -5.05
N ALA A 40 -18.67 -5.30 -6.39
CA ALA A 40 -18.78 -6.51 -7.19
C ALA A 40 -17.55 -7.42 -7.03
N TYR A 41 -16.35 -6.84 -7.03
CA TYR A 41 -15.12 -7.60 -6.75
C TYR A 41 -15.12 -8.16 -5.34
N GLN A 42 -15.44 -7.37 -4.32
CA GLN A 42 -15.51 -7.83 -2.93
C GLN A 42 -16.48 -9.01 -2.77
N ASN A 43 -17.67 -8.93 -3.37
CA ASN A 43 -18.66 -10.01 -3.35
C ASN A 43 -18.19 -11.29 -4.06
N LYS A 44 -17.38 -11.15 -5.12
CA LYS A 44 -16.84 -12.28 -5.88
C LYS A 44 -15.51 -12.79 -5.34
N THR A 45 -14.89 -12.10 -4.38
CA THR A 45 -13.56 -12.46 -3.93
C THR A 45 -13.61 -13.52 -2.83
N PRO A 46 -13.11 -14.74 -3.09
CA PRO A 46 -12.98 -15.76 -2.06
C PRO A 46 -12.08 -15.24 -0.94
N LYS A 47 -12.29 -15.74 0.29
CA LYS A 47 -11.43 -15.47 1.45
C LYS A 47 -11.44 -14.03 2.01
N LEU A 48 -12.21 -13.10 1.44
CA LEU A 48 -12.35 -11.76 2.02
C LEU A 48 -12.96 -11.78 3.44
N SER A 49 -13.91 -12.67 3.72
CA SER A 49 -14.45 -12.88 5.07
C SER A 49 -13.39 -13.44 6.04
N ASP A 50 -12.58 -14.39 5.58
CA ASP A 50 -11.49 -14.99 6.37
C ASP A 50 -10.43 -13.92 6.70
N PHE A 51 -10.08 -13.07 5.73
CA PHE A 51 -9.20 -11.92 5.89
C PHE A 51 -9.75 -10.89 6.89
N SER A 52 -11.04 -10.58 6.80
CA SER A 52 -11.72 -9.68 7.72
C SER A 52 -11.68 -10.23 9.15
N ALA A 53 -11.98 -11.52 9.32
CA ALA A 53 -11.89 -12.20 10.60
C ALA A 53 -10.45 -12.21 11.15
N LYS A 54 -9.44 -12.37 10.29
CA LYS A 54 -8.02 -12.27 10.68
C LYS A 54 -7.67 -10.88 11.19
N THR A 55 -8.11 -9.84 10.48
CA THR A 55 -7.88 -8.46 10.92
C THR A 55 -8.50 -8.21 12.30
N GLN A 56 -9.72 -8.70 12.52
CA GLN A 56 -10.35 -8.60 13.84
C GLN A 56 -9.61 -9.42 14.91
N LEU A 57 -9.06 -10.59 14.56
CA LEU A 57 -8.21 -11.35 15.45
C LEU A 57 -6.97 -10.55 15.86
N ILE A 58 -6.26 -9.92 14.91
CA ILE A 58 -5.11 -9.05 15.18
C ILE A 58 -5.49 -7.92 16.16
N LEU A 59 -6.57 -7.19 15.86
CA LEU A 59 -7.03 -6.06 16.68
C LEU A 59 -7.45 -6.49 18.10
N ASN A 60 -8.19 -7.60 18.20
CA ASN A 60 -8.60 -8.18 19.48
C ASN A 60 -7.39 -8.63 20.30
N SER A 61 -6.43 -9.29 19.66
CA SER A 61 -5.19 -9.78 20.28
C SER A 61 -4.37 -8.63 20.85
N SER A 62 -4.26 -7.54 20.10
CA SER A 62 -3.59 -6.32 20.56
C SER A 62 -4.21 -5.77 21.84
N ARG A 63 -5.55 -5.68 21.88
CA ARG A 63 -6.30 -5.24 23.07
C ARG A 63 -6.10 -6.19 24.25
N GLN A 64 -6.21 -7.50 24.03
CA GLN A 64 -6.04 -8.52 25.06
C GLN A 64 -4.62 -8.53 25.64
N PHE A 65 -3.59 -8.38 24.79
CA PHE A 65 -2.21 -8.25 25.22
C PHE A 65 -2.00 -7.01 26.09
N GLY A 66 -2.55 -5.86 25.68
CA GLY A 66 -2.47 -4.60 26.42
C GLY A 66 -3.17 -4.61 27.78
N GLN A 67 -4.13 -5.53 28.00
CA GLN A 67 -4.81 -5.72 29.29
C GLN A 67 -4.01 -6.61 30.26
N GLN A 68 -2.95 -7.29 29.79
CA GLN A 68 -2.13 -8.14 30.66
C GLN A 68 -1.31 -7.28 31.62
N ARG A 69 -1.58 -7.43 32.92
CA ARG A 69 -0.95 -6.63 33.98
C ARG A 69 0.40 -7.16 34.47
N SER A 70 0.74 -8.42 34.17
CA SER A 70 1.99 -9.04 34.64
C SER A 70 2.90 -9.45 33.48
N ALA A 71 4.20 -9.26 33.68
CA ALA A 71 5.23 -9.63 32.70
C ALA A 71 5.20 -11.14 32.37
N THR A 72 4.89 -12.00 33.33
CA THR A 72 4.75 -13.44 33.12
C THR A 72 3.60 -13.76 32.16
N LYS A 73 2.45 -13.10 32.31
CA LYS A 73 1.30 -13.31 31.41
C LYS A 73 1.59 -12.76 30.01
N GLN A 74 2.31 -11.65 29.90
CA GLN A 74 2.75 -11.12 28.60
C GLN A 74 3.72 -12.05 27.89
N ARG A 75 4.70 -12.64 28.58
CA ARG A 75 5.67 -13.59 27.99
C ARG A 75 5.01 -14.89 27.51
N ASN A 76 3.95 -15.32 28.18
CA ASN A 76 3.21 -16.53 27.84
C ASN A 76 2.00 -16.24 26.93
N PHE A 77 1.82 -15.00 26.48
CA PHE A 77 0.71 -14.64 25.62
C PHE A 77 0.87 -15.29 24.25
N SER A 78 -0.16 -16.00 23.82
CA SER A 78 -0.24 -16.53 22.47
C SER A 78 -1.66 -16.51 21.94
N VAL A 79 -1.78 -16.38 20.62
CA VAL A 79 -3.07 -16.33 19.92
C VAL A 79 -3.03 -17.29 18.73
N PRO A 80 -3.69 -18.47 18.85
CA PRO A 80 -3.81 -19.40 17.74
C PRO A 80 -4.41 -18.73 16.50
N GLY A 81 -3.89 -19.09 15.34
CA GLY A 81 -4.37 -18.59 14.06
C GLY A 81 -3.63 -17.35 13.53
N LEU A 82 -2.67 -16.77 14.26
CA LEU A 82 -1.72 -15.81 13.69
C LEU A 82 -0.44 -16.53 13.23
N LYS A 83 0.24 -16.04 12.19
CA LYS A 83 1.54 -16.56 11.73
C LYS A 83 2.59 -16.47 12.83
N GLU A 84 2.69 -15.30 13.44
CA GLU A 84 3.49 -15.07 14.64
C GLU A 84 2.58 -15.03 15.88
N ASN A 85 2.23 -16.22 16.36
CA ASN A 85 1.22 -16.39 17.40
C ASN A 85 1.71 -16.11 18.83
N GLY A 86 2.99 -15.82 19.07
CA GLY A 86 3.56 -15.72 20.42
C GLY A 86 4.11 -14.34 20.77
N ALA A 87 4.40 -14.13 22.05
CA ALA A 87 5.10 -12.94 22.55
C ALA A 87 6.42 -13.30 23.26
N PRO A 88 7.37 -13.94 22.56
CA PRO A 88 8.65 -14.33 23.16
C PRO A 88 9.34 -13.09 23.76
N GLY A 89 9.84 -13.22 24.99
CA GLY A 89 10.44 -12.09 25.72
C GLY A 89 9.44 -11.05 26.23
N GLY A 90 8.13 -11.25 26.02
CA GLY A 90 7.07 -10.30 26.41
C GLY A 90 6.82 -9.22 25.35
N SER A 91 7.28 -9.43 24.12
CA SER A 91 7.02 -8.53 22.99
C SER A 91 6.10 -9.21 21.97
N PHE A 92 4.84 -8.80 21.95
CA PHE A 92 3.88 -9.27 20.95
C PHE A 92 3.98 -8.43 19.67
N ILE A 93 4.09 -9.08 18.50
CA ILE A 93 4.26 -8.39 17.23
C ILE A 93 3.12 -7.40 16.93
N TYR A 94 1.88 -7.72 17.32
CA TYR A 94 0.72 -6.84 17.17
C TYR A 94 0.37 -6.07 18.44
N SER A 95 1.35 -5.74 19.30
CA SER A 95 1.12 -4.82 20.43
C SER A 95 0.53 -3.49 19.96
N LYS A 96 -0.15 -2.75 20.84
CA LYS A 96 -0.73 -1.43 20.48
C LYS A 96 0.30 -0.51 19.81
N LYS A 97 1.51 -0.45 20.38
CA LYS A 97 2.63 0.35 19.84
C LYS A 97 3.07 -0.14 18.45
N SER A 98 2.97 -1.43 18.18
CA SER A 98 3.28 -2.00 16.87
C SER A 98 2.18 -1.70 15.85
N LEU A 99 0.90 -1.77 16.24
CA LEU A 99 -0.20 -1.44 15.32
C LEU A 99 -0.13 0.01 14.84
N ASP A 100 0.22 0.95 15.74
CA ASP A 100 0.46 2.36 15.40
C ASP A 100 1.54 2.52 14.30
N ASN A 101 2.45 1.55 14.19
CA ASN A 101 3.54 1.53 13.22
C ASN A 101 3.20 0.81 11.92
N PHE A 102 2.32 -0.18 11.98
CA PHE A 102 1.95 -0.98 10.82
C PHE A 102 0.95 -0.25 9.93
N ALA A 103 0.07 0.55 10.52
CA ALA A 103 -1.01 1.31 9.85
C ALA A 103 -2.07 0.47 9.13
N ALA A 104 -1.66 -0.60 8.42
CA ALA A 104 -2.46 -1.45 7.57
C ALA A 104 -2.08 -2.93 7.71
N HIS A 105 -3.06 -3.79 7.48
CA HIS A 105 -2.92 -5.23 7.28
C HIS A 105 -3.33 -5.53 5.85
N ALA A 106 -2.48 -6.20 5.08
CA ALA A 106 -2.80 -6.61 3.73
C ALA A 106 -2.76 -8.14 3.56
N GLY A 107 -3.45 -8.60 2.52
CA GLY A 107 -3.45 -9.99 2.08
C GLY A 107 -3.74 -10.06 0.59
N TYR A 108 -3.60 -11.26 0.02
CA TYR A 108 -3.98 -11.52 -1.36
C TYR A 108 -4.63 -12.88 -1.52
N VAL A 109 -5.39 -13.00 -2.61
CA VAL A 109 -5.83 -14.28 -3.15
C VAL A 109 -5.40 -14.36 -4.61
N HIS A 110 -5.00 -15.55 -5.06
CA HIS A 110 -4.67 -15.86 -6.44
C HIS A 110 -5.06 -17.30 -6.74
N ASN A 111 -6.12 -17.46 -7.54
CA ASN A 111 -6.84 -18.72 -7.66
C ASN A 111 -7.25 -19.22 -6.26
N ASP A 112 -6.95 -20.47 -5.89
CA ASP A 112 -7.24 -21.01 -4.55
C ASP A 112 -6.18 -20.68 -3.49
N ASN A 113 -5.14 -19.93 -3.84
CA ASN A 113 -4.05 -19.60 -2.93
C ASN A 113 -4.33 -18.29 -2.22
N TYR A 114 -4.29 -18.33 -0.89
CA TYR A 114 -4.50 -17.19 -0.02
C TYR A 114 -3.30 -17.02 0.90
N ASP A 115 -2.89 -15.77 1.10
CA ASP A 115 -1.95 -15.42 2.16
C ASP A 115 -2.19 -14.00 2.68
N ASP A 116 -1.91 -13.77 3.95
CA ASP A 116 -2.21 -12.51 4.66
C ASP A 116 -1.15 -12.15 5.71
N GLU A 117 -1.50 -11.29 6.67
CA GLU A 117 -0.63 -10.83 7.75
C GLU A 117 0.56 -9.99 7.27
N PHE A 118 0.49 -9.44 6.05
CA PHE A 118 1.44 -8.44 5.58
C PHE A 118 1.18 -7.11 6.29
N VAL A 119 2.23 -6.50 6.82
CA VAL A 119 2.19 -5.21 7.53
C VAL A 119 3.35 -4.34 7.08
N ASN A 120 3.20 -3.02 7.14
CA ASN A 120 4.24 -2.10 6.67
C ASN A 120 5.59 -2.37 7.34
N PHE A 121 6.66 -2.39 6.54
CA PHE A 121 8.00 -2.42 7.09
C PHE A 121 8.27 -1.15 7.88
N LYS A 122 8.98 -1.31 8.99
CA LYS A 122 9.44 -0.19 9.79
C LYS A 122 10.92 -0.31 10.10
N ASP A 123 11.62 0.80 9.91
CA ASP A 123 12.99 0.97 10.35
C ASP A 123 13.05 2.24 11.22
N ASN A 124 13.36 2.06 12.51
CA ASN A 124 13.41 3.17 13.47
C ASN A 124 14.64 4.08 13.26
N ASP A 125 15.60 3.64 12.45
CA ASP A 125 16.86 4.35 12.20
C ASP A 125 16.99 4.85 10.76
N ARG A 126 16.17 4.33 9.84
CA ARG A 126 16.08 4.77 8.44
C ARG A 126 14.60 4.99 8.06
N ASN A 127 14.10 6.22 8.14
CA ASN A 127 12.71 6.61 7.88
C ASN A 127 12.59 8.03 7.32
N LEU A 128 11.48 8.72 7.54
CA LEU A 128 11.22 10.09 7.06
C LEU A 128 11.46 11.17 8.12
N ALA A 129 12.02 10.82 9.29
CA ALA A 129 12.37 11.77 10.34
C ALA A 129 13.75 12.40 10.11
N GLU A 130 13.87 13.67 10.48
CA GLU A 130 15.13 14.42 10.40
C GLU A 130 16.24 13.73 11.22
N GLY A 131 17.44 13.63 10.64
CA GLY A 131 18.58 12.91 11.22
C GLY A 131 18.54 11.39 11.09
N LYS A 132 17.43 10.82 10.59
CA LYS A 132 17.25 9.37 10.39
C LYS A 132 16.72 9.05 9.00
N LEU A 133 17.11 9.82 8.00
CA LEU A 133 16.53 9.69 6.67
C LEU A 133 16.84 8.33 6.04
N PHE A 134 15.85 7.83 5.30
CA PHE A 134 16.02 6.66 4.46
C PHE A 134 17.14 6.89 3.43
N PRO A 135 17.90 5.86 3.03
CA PRO A 135 18.99 6.05 2.08
C PRO A 135 18.51 6.69 0.76
N GLY A 136 19.30 7.65 0.26
CA GLY A 136 19.08 8.26 -1.05
C GLY A 136 17.96 9.30 -1.14
N ILE A 137 17.42 9.81 -0.02
CA ILE A 137 16.38 10.85 -0.02
C ILE A 137 16.82 12.15 0.67
N LYS A 138 16.12 13.24 0.33
CA LYS A 138 16.08 14.50 1.10
C LYS A 138 14.63 14.89 1.36
N LEU A 139 14.36 15.59 2.46
CA LEU A 139 13.02 16.13 2.73
C LEU A 139 12.84 17.48 2.01
N PHE A 140 11.66 17.65 1.41
CA PHE A 140 11.18 18.93 0.93
C PHE A 140 10.19 19.48 1.95
N LYS A 141 10.58 20.59 2.59
CA LYS A 141 9.78 21.26 3.62
C LYS A 141 9.02 22.42 3.01
N HIS A 142 7.75 22.56 3.38
CA HIS A 142 6.97 23.74 3.06
C HIS A 142 6.94 24.68 4.27
N HIS A 143 7.28 25.95 4.04
CA HIS A 143 7.21 26.96 5.07
C HIS A 143 5.76 27.34 5.33
N LYS A 144 5.27 27.06 6.54
CA LYS A 144 3.90 27.34 6.95
C LYS A 144 3.91 28.21 8.18
N GLU A 145 3.21 29.34 8.09
CA GLU A 145 2.95 30.22 9.23
C GLU A 145 1.73 29.69 10.01
N LEU A 146 1.96 29.20 11.24
CA LEU A 146 0.89 28.81 12.14
C LEU A 146 0.45 30.01 12.98
N ILE A 147 -0.82 30.37 12.87
CA ILE A 147 -1.46 31.33 13.77
C ILE A 147 -1.89 30.61 15.05
N LYS A 148 -1.16 30.84 16.14
CA LYS A 148 -1.57 30.44 17.49
C LYS A 148 -2.17 31.63 18.22
N LYS A 149 -3.26 31.42 18.95
CA LYS A 149 -3.69 32.36 19.97
C LYS A 149 -3.00 32.00 21.28
N ASN A 150 -2.25 32.94 21.85
CA ASN A 150 -1.68 32.75 23.18
C ASN A 150 -2.79 32.82 24.25
N GLY A 151 -2.45 32.46 25.49
CA GLY A 151 -3.39 32.47 26.63
C GLY A 151 -3.97 33.85 26.97
N GLN A 152 -3.53 34.91 26.29
CA GLN A 152 -4.01 36.30 26.43
C GLN A 152 -4.84 36.75 25.21
N GLY A 153 -5.14 35.85 24.27
CA GLY A 153 -5.95 36.14 23.08
C GLY A 153 -5.21 36.85 21.95
N GLN A 154 -3.89 37.07 22.08
CA GLN A 154 -3.07 37.65 21.01
C GLN A 154 -2.67 36.56 19.99
N THR A 155 -2.72 36.94 18.71
CA THR A 155 -2.29 36.11 17.59
C THR A 155 -0.77 36.14 17.50
N GLU A 156 -0.14 34.98 17.69
CA GLU A 156 1.28 34.75 17.46
C GLU A 156 1.43 33.93 16.17
N ILE A 157 2.22 34.45 15.22
CA ILE A 157 2.56 33.74 13.99
C ILE A 157 3.86 32.98 14.26
N GLN A 158 3.80 31.65 14.29
CA GLN A 158 4.96 30.79 14.43
C GLN A 158 5.28 30.14 13.07
N PRO A 159 6.45 30.44 12.46
CA PRO A 159 6.88 29.70 11.28
C PRO A 159 7.14 28.24 11.64
N THR A 160 6.65 27.34 10.80
CA THR A 160 6.86 25.90 10.91
C THR A 160 7.23 25.33 9.55
N ASP A 161 8.31 24.56 9.52
CA ASP A 161 8.74 23.84 8.32
C ASP A 161 8.24 22.40 8.40
N GLU A 162 7.12 22.12 7.75
CA GLU A 162 6.55 20.76 7.71
C GLU A 162 7.06 20.02 6.46
N PRO A 163 7.66 18.82 6.61
CA PRO A 163 8.08 18.03 5.46
C PRO A 163 6.84 17.43 4.77
N ILE A 164 6.45 18.02 3.64
CA ILE A 164 5.30 17.58 2.84
C ILE A 164 5.66 16.49 1.82
N ALA A 165 6.94 16.40 1.47
CA ALA A 165 7.45 15.46 0.48
C ALA A 165 8.89 15.06 0.76
N TYR A 166 9.31 13.96 0.13
CA TYR A 166 10.71 13.58 0.02
C TYR A 166 11.10 13.44 -1.44
N ILE A 167 12.34 13.81 -1.74
CA ILE A 167 12.95 13.76 -3.06
C ILE A 167 13.99 12.65 -3.05
N ILE A 168 13.89 11.72 -3.98
CA ILE A 168 14.87 10.65 -4.18
C ILE A 168 16.04 11.23 -4.98
N THR A 169 17.12 11.56 -4.28
CA THR A 169 18.33 12.13 -4.88
C THR A 169 19.32 11.08 -5.38
N ASP A 170 19.24 9.86 -4.84
CA ASP A 170 20.02 8.71 -5.32
C ASP A 170 19.13 7.47 -5.38
N SER A 171 18.70 7.13 -6.59
CA SER A 171 17.81 5.99 -6.84
C SER A 171 18.46 4.65 -6.52
N LYS A 172 19.79 4.50 -6.65
CA LYS A 172 20.49 3.25 -6.33
C LYS A 172 20.48 3.01 -4.83
N SER A 173 20.84 4.04 -4.06
CA SER A 173 20.81 3.97 -2.59
C SER A 173 19.39 3.73 -2.06
N PHE A 174 18.38 4.40 -2.65
CA PHE A 174 16.99 4.22 -2.28
C PHE A 174 16.51 2.77 -2.49
N ILE A 175 16.73 2.22 -3.69
CA ILE A 175 16.34 0.83 -3.99
C ILE A 175 17.14 -0.17 -3.14
N SER A 176 18.43 0.08 -2.88
CA SER A 176 19.21 -0.76 -1.97
C SER A 176 18.62 -0.77 -0.56
N GLY A 177 18.23 0.40 -0.04
CA GLY A 177 17.56 0.50 1.26
C GLY A 177 16.27 -0.32 1.31
N ILE A 178 15.48 -0.35 0.23
CA ILE A 178 14.28 -1.19 0.14
C ILE A 178 14.66 -2.67 0.15
N LYS A 179 15.64 -3.08 -0.68
CA LYS A 179 16.12 -4.47 -0.72
C LYS A 179 16.56 -4.97 0.66
N ASP A 180 17.31 -4.15 1.40
CA ASP A 180 17.72 -4.48 2.76
C ASP A 180 16.52 -4.78 3.68
N MET A 181 15.41 -4.04 3.53
CA MET A 181 14.21 -4.24 4.34
C MET A 181 13.52 -5.56 4.00
N TYR A 182 13.39 -5.88 2.72
CA TYR A 182 12.86 -7.15 2.24
C TYR A 182 13.73 -8.35 2.68
N GLU A 183 15.05 -8.23 2.58
CA GLU A 183 16.00 -9.26 3.02
C GLU A 183 15.90 -9.51 4.53
N LYS A 184 15.86 -8.44 5.34
CA LYS A 184 15.66 -8.54 6.80
C LYS A 184 14.34 -9.20 7.18
N ALA A 185 13.31 -9.06 6.35
CA ALA A 185 12.01 -9.72 6.52
C ALA A 185 11.98 -11.17 6.01
N GLY A 186 13.10 -11.69 5.48
CA GLY A 186 13.18 -13.05 4.96
C GLY A 186 12.46 -13.28 3.63
N SER A 187 12.07 -12.21 2.94
CA SER A 187 11.39 -12.27 1.64
C SER A 187 12.07 -11.30 0.68
N PRO A 188 13.06 -11.75 -0.10
CA PRO A 188 13.80 -10.88 -1.01
C PRO A 188 12.89 -10.09 -1.95
N LEU A 189 13.31 -8.87 -2.31
CA LEU A 189 12.56 -8.03 -3.24
C LEU A 189 12.55 -8.69 -4.63
N HIS A 190 11.37 -9.05 -5.11
CA HIS A 190 11.13 -9.65 -6.41
C HIS A 190 11.45 -8.64 -7.53
N PRO A 191 12.15 -9.05 -8.61
CA PRO A 191 12.58 -8.13 -9.67
C PRO A 191 11.44 -7.34 -10.34
N ILE A 192 10.27 -7.94 -10.49
CA ILE A 192 9.08 -7.26 -11.05
C ILE A 192 8.56 -6.19 -10.07
N THR A 193 8.50 -6.49 -8.77
CA THR A 193 8.11 -5.51 -7.75
C THR A 193 9.09 -4.34 -7.71
N GLU A 194 10.40 -4.62 -7.80
CA GLU A 194 11.42 -3.58 -7.94
C GLU A 194 11.22 -2.71 -9.17
N ALA A 195 10.89 -3.31 -10.32
CA ALA A 195 10.62 -2.57 -11.56
C ALA A 195 9.41 -1.63 -11.40
N LEU A 196 8.33 -2.09 -10.78
CA LEU A 196 7.14 -1.27 -10.50
C LEU A 196 7.44 -0.11 -9.54
N ILE A 197 8.27 -0.33 -8.52
CA ILE A 197 8.73 0.74 -7.62
C ILE A 197 9.53 1.79 -8.41
N LYS A 198 10.47 1.35 -9.25
CA LYS A 198 11.28 2.25 -10.09
C LYS A 198 10.43 3.04 -11.06
N GLU A 199 9.44 2.41 -11.68
CA GLU A 199 8.50 3.08 -12.59
C GLU A 199 7.69 4.15 -11.84
N HIS A 200 7.15 3.84 -10.66
CA HIS A 200 6.46 4.81 -9.81
C HIS A 200 7.34 6.01 -9.47
N MET A 201 8.62 5.78 -9.14
CA MET A 201 9.59 6.85 -8.90
C MET A 201 9.77 7.75 -10.14
N ILE A 202 9.93 7.16 -11.32
CA ILE A 202 10.09 7.88 -12.59
C ILE A 202 8.86 8.72 -12.90
N ASN A 203 7.66 8.13 -12.76
CA ASN A 203 6.39 8.80 -13.05
C ASN A 203 6.11 9.99 -12.12
N ASN A 204 6.75 10.02 -10.95
CA ASN A 204 6.68 11.13 -9.99
C ASN A 204 7.92 12.03 -10.00
N ALA A 205 8.81 11.89 -10.99
CA ALA A 205 10.08 12.61 -11.09
C ALA A 205 10.93 12.54 -9.80
N GLY A 206 10.84 11.41 -9.07
CA GLY A 206 11.52 11.18 -7.80
C GLY A 206 10.95 11.93 -6.60
N VAL A 207 9.81 12.62 -6.71
CA VAL A 207 9.21 13.42 -5.62
C VAL A 207 7.95 12.72 -5.10
N LEU A 208 7.92 12.35 -3.83
CA LEU A 208 6.85 11.56 -3.24
C LEU A 208 6.35 12.14 -1.92
N PRO A 209 5.05 12.00 -1.59
CA PRO A 209 4.47 12.59 -0.38
C PRO A 209 4.92 11.85 0.88
N THR A 210 5.33 12.59 1.92
CA THR A 210 5.73 12.02 3.22
C THR A 210 4.57 11.32 3.93
N MET A 211 3.35 11.85 3.79
CA MET A 211 2.13 11.26 4.35
C MET A 211 1.82 9.86 3.81
N ALA A 212 2.32 9.53 2.61
CA ALA A 212 2.15 8.21 2.02
C ALA A 212 3.29 7.24 2.38
N GLY A 213 4.14 7.58 3.36
CA GLY A 213 5.26 6.74 3.80
C GLY A 213 6.31 6.53 2.72
N ILE A 214 7.20 5.56 2.93
CA ILE A 214 8.26 5.22 1.98
C ILE A 214 7.71 4.24 0.94
N ALA A 215 7.75 4.64 -0.32
CA ALA A 215 7.34 3.81 -1.45
C ALA A 215 8.04 2.44 -1.44
N GLY A 216 7.25 1.37 -1.66
CA GLY A 216 7.75 -0.01 -1.71
C GLY A 216 7.79 -0.75 -0.37
N MET A 217 7.62 -0.08 0.76
CA MET A 217 7.68 -0.68 2.11
C MET A 217 6.32 -1.08 2.69
N HIS A 218 5.24 -0.85 1.96
CA HIS A 218 3.88 -0.99 2.46
C HIS A 218 3.35 -2.42 2.35
N ALA A 219 2.36 -2.75 3.18
CA ALA A 219 1.77 -4.08 3.27
C ALA A 219 1.26 -4.59 1.90
N GLU A 220 0.63 -3.74 1.09
CA GLU A 220 0.07 -4.12 -0.21
C GLU A 220 1.18 -4.48 -1.22
N VAL A 221 2.30 -3.75 -1.20
CA VAL A 221 3.44 -4.02 -2.07
C VAL A 221 4.16 -5.30 -1.65
N GLN A 222 4.22 -5.57 -0.34
CA GLN A 222 4.73 -6.84 0.18
C GLN A 222 3.84 -8.02 -0.22
N ALA A 223 2.52 -7.86 -0.21
CA ALA A 223 1.58 -8.89 -0.67
C ALA A 223 1.82 -9.25 -2.14
N LEU A 224 1.99 -8.24 -3.02
CA LEU A 224 2.38 -8.48 -4.42
C LEU A 224 3.75 -9.17 -4.52
N ASN A 225 4.74 -8.71 -3.75
CA ASN A 225 6.07 -9.31 -3.74
C ASN A 225 6.03 -10.81 -3.40
N HIS A 226 5.23 -11.15 -2.39
CA HIS A 226 5.05 -12.52 -1.94
C HIS A 226 4.31 -13.37 -2.97
N LEU A 227 3.25 -12.84 -3.58
CA LEU A 227 2.51 -13.50 -4.67
C LEU A 227 3.47 -13.94 -5.78
N LEU A 228 4.26 -13.01 -6.33
CA LEU A 228 5.12 -13.27 -7.48
C LEU A 228 6.22 -14.28 -7.12
N THR A 229 6.85 -14.09 -5.97
CA THR A 229 7.87 -15.00 -5.43
C THR A 229 7.33 -16.41 -5.21
N SER A 230 6.11 -16.52 -4.68
CA SER A 230 5.47 -17.81 -4.41
C SER A 230 5.12 -18.53 -5.71
N ASN A 231 4.67 -17.81 -6.73
CA ASN A 231 4.35 -18.40 -8.03
C ASN A 231 5.62 -18.86 -8.76
N ASP A 232 6.74 -18.13 -8.67
CA ASP A 232 8.03 -18.59 -9.21
C ASP A 232 8.45 -19.91 -8.57
N LYS A 233 8.39 -19.98 -7.23
CA LYS A 233 8.73 -21.19 -6.48
C LYS A 233 7.82 -22.37 -6.84
N LYS A 234 6.51 -22.15 -6.95
CA LYS A 234 5.54 -23.19 -7.33
C LYS A 234 5.78 -23.74 -8.74
N GLN A 235 6.29 -22.91 -9.64
CA GLN A 235 6.62 -23.31 -11.01
C GLN A 235 8.08 -23.80 -11.14
N GLU A 236 8.79 -23.97 -10.02
CA GLU A 236 10.19 -24.40 -9.97
C GLU A 236 11.10 -23.53 -10.86
N LYS A 237 10.81 -22.22 -10.91
CA LYS A 237 11.59 -21.24 -11.65
C LYS A 237 12.48 -20.44 -10.72
N ALA A 238 13.60 -19.96 -11.26
CA ALA A 238 14.41 -18.97 -10.58
C ALA A 238 13.58 -17.68 -10.39
N ILE A 239 13.77 -17.00 -9.26
CA ILE A 239 13.04 -15.77 -8.97
C ILE A 239 13.25 -14.74 -10.08
N GLY A 240 12.16 -14.19 -10.62
CA GLY A 240 12.21 -13.22 -11.71
C GLY A 240 12.45 -13.80 -13.10
N SER A 241 12.57 -15.13 -13.27
CA SER A 241 12.94 -15.73 -14.57
C SER A 241 11.77 -16.07 -15.50
N ARG A 242 10.51 -15.99 -15.05
CA ARG A 242 9.33 -16.20 -15.92
C ARG A 242 9.16 -15.08 -16.95
N LYS A 243 8.37 -15.33 -17.98
CA LYS A 243 8.05 -14.31 -19.00
C LYS A 243 7.18 -13.22 -18.38
N ILE A 244 7.35 -11.98 -18.85
CA ILE A 244 6.58 -10.84 -18.32
C ILE A 244 5.06 -11.06 -18.37
N GLY A 245 4.55 -11.67 -19.43
CA GLY A 245 3.13 -11.97 -19.59
C GLY A 245 2.59 -12.97 -18.56
N GLU A 246 3.44 -13.79 -17.93
CA GLU A 246 3.05 -14.69 -16.85
C GLU A 246 2.85 -13.91 -15.55
N TYR A 247 3.75 -12.98 -15.22
CA TYR A 247 3.54 -12.08 -14.06
C TYR A 247 2.34 -11.16 -14.25
N MET A 248 2.10 -10.66 -15.47
CA MET A 248 0.92 -9.86 -15.77
C MET A 248 -0.36 -10.66 -15.54
N ARG A 249 -0.37 -11.94 -15.93
CA ARG A 249 -1.48 -12.84 -15.67
C ARG A 249 -1.69 -13.06 -14.18
N ASP A 250 -0.63 -13.36 -13.43
CA ASP A 250 -0.72 -13.51 -11.97
C ASP A 250 -1.33 -12.26 -11.30
N MET A 251 -0.96 -11.07 -11.77
CA MET A 251 -1.49 -9.81 -11.26
C MET A 251 -2.97 -9.58 -11.63
N LEU A 252 -3.40 -10.00 -12.82
CA LEU A 252 -4.81 -9.94 -13.26
C LEU A 252 -5.71 -10.94 -12.54
N GLU A 253 -5.17 -12.14 -12.27
CA GLU A 253 -5.88 -13.25 -11.64
C GLU A 253 -5.82 -13.19 -10.10
N SER A 254 -5.13 -12.19 -9.55
CA SER A 254 -5.03 -11.97 -8.10
C SER A 254 -5.88 -10.79 -7.65
N SER A 255 -6.21 -10.78 -6.37
CA SER A 255 -6.84 -9.65 -5.69
C SER A 255 -6.11 -9.38 -4.39
N ILE A 256 -5.76 -8.11 -4.15
CA ILE A 256 -5.12 -7.63 -2.93
C ILE A 256 -6.15 -6.89 -2.07
N PHE A 257 -6.15 -7.18 -0.78
CA PHE A 257 -7.03 -6.60 0.23
C PHE A 257 -6.19 -5.85 1.25
N THR A 258 -6.75 -4.77 1.79
CA THR A 258 -6.09 -4.02 2.85
C THR A 258 -7.10 -3.48 3.85
N HIS A 259 -6.91 -3.78 5.12
CA HIS A 259 -7.68 -3.19 6.21
C HIS A 259 -6.82 -2.29 7.09
N ARG A 260 -7.45 -1.27 7.67
CA ARG A 260 -6.78 -0.35 8.57
C ARG A 260 -6.51 -1.00 9.93
N LEU A 261 -5.31 -0.86 10.48
CA LEU A 261 -4.96 -1.35 11.82
C LEU A 261 -5.01 -0.27 12.91
N THR A 262 -5.13 1.00 12.52
CA THR A 262 -5.03 2.16 13.41
C THR A 262 -6.32 2.98 13.40
N THR A 263 -6.52 3.83 14.42
CA THR A 263 -7.63 4.81 14.54
C THR A 263 -9.03 4.23 14.84
N ARG A 264 -10.06 5.09 14.80
CA ARG A 264 -11.47 4.72 15.04
C ARG A 264 -12.05 3.81 13.96
N GLN A 265 -11.44 3.78 12.78
CA GLN A 265 -11.83 2.96 11.61
C GLN A 265 -10.99 1.67 11.53
N ALA A 266 -10.41 1.21 12.63
CA ALA A 266 -9.61 0.00 12.63
C ALA A 266 -10.48 -1.23 12.30
N GLY A 267 -10.08 -1.99 11.28
CA GLY A 267 -10.80 -3.13 10.75
C GLY A 267 -11.61 -2.82 9.49
N ASP A 268 -11.76 -1.55 9.12
CA ASP A 268 -12.43 -1.14 7.89
C ASP A 268 -11.49 -1.27 6.69
N ASP A 269 -12.08 -1.34 5.49
CA ASP A 269 -11.36 -1.23 4.22
C ASP A 269 -10.44 -0.02 4.22
N PHE A 270 -9.21 -0.23 3.76
CA PHE A 270 -8.22 0.81 3.61
C PHE A 270 -7.77 0.88 2.16
N ALA A 271 -8.16 1.97 1.49
CA ALA A 271 -7.73 2.23 0.13
C ALA A 271 -6.20 2.39 0.06
N ALA A 272 -5.60 1.84 -0.98
CA ALA A 272 -4.18 1.96 -1.24
C ALA A 272 -3.79 3.44 -1.31
N CYS A 273 -2.71 3.82 -0.61
CA CYS A 273 -2.24 5.21 -0.60
C CYS A 273 -1.65 5.63 -1.96
N HIS A 274 -1.18 6.88 -2.09
CA HIS A 274 -0.53 7.39 -3.31
C HIS A 274 0.57 6.46 -3.83
N ASN A 275 1.46 6.01 -2.92
CA ASN A 275 2.57 5.13 -3.28
C ASN A 275 2.10 3.74 -3.71
N CYS A 276 1.24 3.10 -2.92
CA CYS A 276 0.71 1.77 -3.26
C CYS A 276 -0.09 1.80 -4.55
N SER A 277 -0.94 2.81 -4.75
CA SER A 277 -1.77 2.89 -5.95
C SER A 277 -0.97 3.12 -7.23
N GLY A 278 0.14 3.87 -7.14
CA GLY A 278 1.05 4.07 -8.28
C GLY A 278 1.94 2.87 -8.57
N ILE A 279 2.42 2.15 -7.54
CA ILE A 279 3.22 0.92 -7.70
C ILE A 279 2.34 -0.24 -8.17
N LEU A 280 1.16 -0.38 -7.58
CA LEU A 280 0.16 -1.40 -7.90
C LEU A 280 -0.81 -0.87 -8.95
N SER A 281 -0.32 -0.14 -9.95
CA SER A 281 -1.14 0.27 -11.09
C SER A 281 -1.65 -0.94 -11.86
N ALA A 282 -2.55 -0.73 -12.84
CA ALA A 282 -3.02 -1.81 -13.70
C ALA A 282 -1.82 -2.61 -14.25
N PRO A 283 -1.84 -3.96 -14.17
CA PRO A 283 -3.03 -4.81 -14.02
C PRO A 283 -3.42 -5.21 -12.59
N VAL A 284 -2.75 -4.75 -11.53
CA VAL A 284 -3.00 -5.26 -10.17
C VAL A 284 -4.38 -4.84 -9.64
N ASN A 285 -5.17 -5.81 -9.20
CA ASN A 285 -6.48 -5.57 -8.59
C ASN A 285 -6.35 -5.35 -7.07
N VAL A 286 -6.66 -4.13 -6.61
CA VAL A 286 -6.73 -3.80 -5.17
C VAL A 286 -8.18 -3.54 -4.83
N VAL A 287 -8.85 -4.51 -4.23
CA VAL A 287 -10.33 -4.49 -4.12
C VAL A 287 -10.84 -3.58 -2.99
N THR A 288 -9.97 -3.20 -2.05
CA THR A 288 -10.28 -2.20 -1.01
C THR A 288 -10.09 -0.77 -1.52
N GLY A 289 -9.78 -0.61 -2.80
CA GLY A 289 -9.74 0.66 -3.51
C GLY A 289 -8.36 1.26 -3.64
N LYS A 290 -8.27 2.28 -4.49
CA LYS A 290 -7.08 3.11 -4.73
C LYS A 290 -7.49 4.57 -4.60
N VAL A 291 -6.64 5.41 -4.02
CA VAL A 291 -6.92 6.85 -3.95
C VAL A 291 -6.94 7.48 -5.34
N GLU A 292 -7.76 8.53 -5.55
CA GLU A 292 -7.85 9.22 -6.85
C GLU A 292 -6.53 9.83 -7.32
N SER A 293 -5.62 10.15 -6.39
CA SER A 293 -4.28 10.65 -6.72
C SER A 293 -3.34 9.58 -7.29
N ALA A 294 -3.79 8.31 -7.40
CA ALA A 294 -3.03 7.19 -7.93
C ALA A 294 -2.36 7.51 -9.26
N GLY A 295 -1.03 7.43 -9.32
CA GLY A 295 -0.27 7.67 -10.55
C GLY A 295 -0.27 9.12 -11.05
N SER A 296 -0.90 10.06 -10.33
CA SER A 296 -0.77 11.49 -10.65
C SER A 296 0.67 11.94 -10.38
N ASN A 297 1.18 12.83 -11.23
CA ASN A 297 2.51 13.40 -11.06
C ASN A 297 2.50 14.32 -9.83
N PHE A 298 2.84 13.77 -8.65
CA PHE A 298 2.85 14.53 -7.40
C PHE A 298 3.81 15.72 -7.46
N SER A 299 4.92 15.61 -8.20
CA SER A 299 5.82 16.74 -8.47
C SER A 299 5.08 17.90 -9.13
N SER A 300 4.21 17.63 -10.12
CA SER A 300 3.37 18.68 -10.74
C SER A 300 2.39 19.32 -9.75
N THR A 301 1.92 18.56 -8.75
CA THR A 301 1.07 19.11 -7.68
C THR A 301 1.88 20.02 -6.76
N ILE A 302 3.14 19.67 -6.48
CA ILE A 302 4.03 20.53 -5.69
C ILE A 302 4.36 21.82 -6.42
N SER A 303 4.79 21.75 -7.68
CA SER A 303 5.07 22.95 -8.48
C SER A 303 3.85 23.88 -8.57
N LYS A 304 2.65 23.34 -8.77
CA LYS A 304 1.44 24.18 -8.89
C LYS A 304 1.02 24.84 -7.57
N ASN A 305 1.16 24.13 -6.44
CA ASN A 305 0.56 24.56 -5.18
C ASN A 305 1.56 25.19 -4.19
N TYR A 306 2.86 24.94 -4.37
CA TYR A 306 3.88 25.39 -3.43
C TYR A 306 5.02 26.18 -4.08
N GLU A 307 5.16 26.20 -5.42
CA GLU A 307 5.99 27.21 -6.12
C GLU A 307 5.15 28.45 -6.44
N THR A 308 4.68 29.18 -5.42
CA THR A 308 4.29 30.59 -5.57
C THR A 308 4.53 31.36 -4.28
N LYS A 309 5.73 31.93 -4.19
CA LYS A 309 6.04 33.34 -3.87
C LYS A 309 7.56 33.46 -3.72
N GLU A 310 8.29 33.46 -4.84
CA GLU A 310 9.47 34.32 -4.87
C GLU A 310 8.94 35.74 -4.64
N SER A 311 9.37 36.36 -3.54
CA SER A 311 9.07 37.77 -3.31
C SER A 311 9.61 38.56 -4.50
N PRO A 312 8.78 39.38 -5.18
CA PRO A 312 9.33 40.36 -6.09
C PRO A 312 10.20 41.30 -5.24
N VAL A 313 11.49 41.31 -5.52
CA VAL A 313 12.38 42.39 -5.09
C VAL A 313 12.05 43.63 -5.91
#